data_AF-A0A8J2TR33-F1
#
_entry.id   AF-A0A8J2TR33-F1
#
_cell.length_a   1.000
_cell.length_b   1.000
_cell.length_c   1.000
_cell.angle_alpha   90.00
_cell.angle_beta   90.00
_cell.angle_gamma   90.00
#
_symmetry.space_group_name_H-M   'P 1'
#
loop_
_entity.id
_entity.type
_entity.pdbx_description
1 polymer ?
#
loop_
_entity_poly.entity_id
_entity_poly.type
_entity_poly.pdbx_seq_one_letter_code
_entity_poly.pdbx_strand_id
1 'polypeptide(L)'
;MVNELYDLYEDFLVRIFKILYSNISINLDWINRLVMEHQLKLRSILGTIDELRLFSITKRFVEPIPCSEYSVALQLKILNINIEKIKEPILDFGCGSKATLVHYLRKIGLEAYGVDRITNDKLYTIQTDWFNYELKPNYWGTIISHLSFTNHFKRTHLKKNGNYIKYARKYMELLNSLKLDGEFYYTPNLPFIEQFLSPKNLIK
;
A
#
# COMPACT_ATOMS: atom_id res chain seq x y z
N MET A 1 -18.39 13.23 -19.28
CA MET A 1 -17.40 12.37 -18.61
C MET A 1 -16.05 12.25 -19.33
N VAL A 2 -15.91 11.56 -20.47
CA VAL A 2 -14.60 11.47 -21.17
C VAL A 2 -14.09 12.84 -21.61
N ASN A 3 -14.99 13.67 -22.15
CA ASN A 3 -14.64 15.04 -22.57
C ASN A 3 -14.32 15.95 -21.37
N GLU A 4 -15.05 15.86 -20.26
CA GLU A 4 -14.80 16.72 -19.08
C GLU A 4 -13.43 16.46 -18.44
N LEU A 5 -12.98 15.19 -18.43
CA LEU A 5 -11.65 14.86 -17.93
C LEU A 5 -10.57 15.40 -18.90
N TYR A 6 -10.79 15.22 -20.20
CA TYR A 6 -9.91 15.76 -21.23
C TYR A 6 -9.78 17.29 -21.12
N ASP A 7 -10.90 18.00 -21.08
CA ASP A 7 -10.97 19.47 -20.99
C ASP A 7 -10.30 19.97 -19.70
N LEU A 8 -10.46 19.24 -18.58
CA LEU A 8 -9.81 19.58 -17.31
C LEU A 8 -8.28 19.48 -17.41
N TYR A 9 -7.76 18.41 -18.02
CA TYR A 9 -6.31 18.25 -18.17
C TYR A 9 -5.75 19.22 -19.22
N GLU A 10 -6.50 19.49 -20.29
CA GLU A 10 -6.14 20.49 -21.29
C GLU A 10 -6.02 21.89 -20.64
N ASP A 11 -7.05 22.36 -19.92
CA ASP A 11 -7.04 23.65 -19.20
C ASP A 11 -5.83 23.76 -18.25
N PHE A 12 -5.54 22.68 -17.52
CA PHE A 12 -4.40 22.65 -16.60
C PHE A 12 -3.06 22.78 -17.33
N LEU A 13 -2.86 22.02 -18.41
CA LEU A 13 -1.63 22.04 -19.20
C LEU A 13 -1.45 23.39 -19.92
N VAL A 14 -2.50 23.91 -20.55
CA VAL A 14 -2.45 25.21 -21.25
C VAL A 14 -2.06 26.34 -20.31
N ARG A 15 -2.60 26.37 -19.08
CA ARG A 15 -2.23 27.37 -18.07
C ARG A 15 -0.76 27.28 -17.65
N ILE A 16 -0.24 26.06 -17.48
CA ILE A 16 1.18 25.84 -17.17
C ILE A 16 2.05 26.33 -18.33
N PHE A 17 1.76 25.88 -19.55
CA PHE A 17 2.52 26.26 -20.73
C PHE A 17 2.51 27.77 -20.95
N LYS A 18 1.35 28.43 -20.87
CA LYS A 18 1.25 29.89 -21.06
C LYS A 18 2.18 30.67 -20.14
N ILE A 19 2.31 30.26 -18.88
CA ILE A 19 3.18 30.94 -17.91
C ILE A 19 4.66 30.61 -18.14
N LEU A 20 4.98 29.35 -18.45
CA LEU A 20 6.34 28.97 -18.83
C LEU A 20 6.81 29.76 -20.06
N TYR A 21 5.96 29.92 -21.07
CA TYR A 21 6.25 30.71 -22.27
C TYR A 21 6.31 32.22 -22.03
N SER A 22 5.71 32.72 -20.94
CA SER A 22 5.71 34.15 -20.62
C SER A 22 7.00 34.61 -19.91
N ASN A 23 7.95 33.71 -19.60
CA ASN A 23 9.21 33.99 -18.87
C ASN A 23 9.00 34.74 -17.53
N ILE A 24 7.82 34.61 -16.92
CA ILE A 24 7.51 35.20 -15.62
C ILE A 24 8.04 34.28 -14.53
N SER A 25 8.61 34.85 -13.45
CA SER A 25 9.03 34.05 -12.30
C SER A 25 7.82 33.31 -11.70
N ILE A 26 7.93 32.00 -11.59
CA ILE A 26 6.84 31.17 -11.07
C ILE A 26 6.87 31.24 -9.54
N ASN A 27 5.86 31.88 -8.95
CA ASN A 27 5.65 31.88 -7.52
C ASN A 27 4.99 30.55 -7.06
N LEU A 28 5.50 29.96 -5.98
CA LEU A 28 4.91 28.79 -5.31
C LEU A 28 3.43 28.96 -4.98
N ASP A 29 2.98 30.16 -4.58
CA ASP A 29 1.56 30.43 -4.30
C ASP A 29 0.68 30.26 -5.54
N TRP A 30 1.20 30.64 -6.70
CA TRP A 30 0.48 30.45 -7.95
C TRP A 30 0.39 28.96 -8.32
N ILE A 31 1.50 28.22 -8.19
CA ILE A 31 1.51 26.76 -8.41
C ILE A 31 0.49 26.09 -7.47
N ASN A 32 0.51 26.45 -6.19
CA ASN A 32 -0.40 25.92 -5.20
C ASN A 32 -1.86 26.19 -5.59
N ARG A 33 -2.21 27.42 -6.00
CA ARG A 33 -3.56 27.74 -6.46
C ARG A 33 -3.97 26.92 -7.68
N LEU A 34 -3.10 26.83 -8.70
CA LEU A 34 -3.39 26.08 -9.91
C LEU A 34 -3.64 24.59 -9.62
N VAL A 35 -2.77 23.96 -8.83
CA VAL A 35 -2.90 22.55 -8.45
C VAL A 35 -4.17 22.33 -7.62
N MET A 36 -4.48 23.24 -6.69
CA MET A 36 -5.69 23.16 -5.87
C MET A 36 -6.97 23.27 -6.70
N GLU A 37 -7.03 24.21 -7.65
CA GLU A 37 -8.16 24.35 -8.57
C GLU A 37 -8.38 23.09 -9.41
N HIS A 38 -7.30 22.56 -9.99
CA HIS A 38 -7.36 21.32 -10.77
C HIS A 38 -7.83 20.13 -9.92
N GLN A 39 -7.29 19.98 -8.71
CA GLN A 39 -7.72 18.90 -7.80
C GLN A 39 -9.20 19.00 -7.43
N LEU A 40 -9.73 20.19 -7.17
CA LEU A 40 -11.15 20.37 -6.83
C LEU A 40 -12.06 20.00 -8.01
N LYS A 41 -11.72 20.45 -9.23
CA LYS A 41 -12.45 20.08 -10.45
C LYS A 41 -12.39 18.57 -10.71
N LEU A 42 -11.21 17.96 -10.57
CA LEU A 42 -11.04 16.52 -10.73
C LEU A 42 -11.93 15.76 -9.75
N ARG A 43 -11.94 16.15 -8.47
CA ARG A 43 -12.82 15.51 -7.47
C ARG A 43 -14.29 15.69 -7.78
N SER A 44 -14.71 16.84 -8.31
CA SER A 44 -16.09 17.06 -8.75
C SER A 44 -16.48 16.07 -9.84
N ILE A 45 -15.63 15.89 -10.85
CA ILE A 45 -15.87 14.94 -11.96
C ILE A 45 -15.85 13.50 -11.45
N LEU A 46 -14.86 13.12 -10.64
CA LEU A 46 -14.79 11.76 -10.09
C LEU A 46 -15.93 11.46 -9.12
N GLY A 47 -16.45 12.46 -8.41
CA GLY A 47 -17.60 12.31 -7.51
C GLY A 47 -18.93 12.04 -8.22
N THR A 48 -19.03 12.26 -9.53
CA THR A 48 -20.19 11.83 -10.34
C THR A 48 -20.13 10.36 -10.71
N ILE A 49 -19.00 9.69 -10.51
CA ILE A 49 -18.82 8.24 -10.74
C ILE A 49 -19.08 7.54 -9.40
N ASP A 50 -20.13 6.72 -9.33
CA ASP A 50 -20.55 6.07 -8.08
C ASP A 50 -19.43 5.27 -7.41
N GLU A 51 -18.60 4.59 -8.20
CA GLU A 51 -17.45 3.80 -7.73
C GLU A 51 -16.29 4.66 -7.17
N LEU A 52 -16.25 5.96 -7.51
CA LEU A 52 -15.16 6.88 -7.15
C LEU A 52 -15.61 8.00 -6.20
N ARG A 53 -16.82 7.91 -5.64
CA ARG A 53 -17.35 8.79 -4.57
C ARG A 53 -16.58 8.77 -3.24
N LEU A 54 -15.43 8.11 -3.20
CA LEU A 54 -14.52 8.04 -2.06
C LEU A 54 -13.93 9.40 -1.66
N PHE A 55 -13.97 10.40 -2.55
CA PHE A 55 -13.37 11.71 -2.31
C PHE A 55 -14.42 12.74 -1.86
N SER A 56 -14.27 13.25 -0.63
CA SER A 56 -15.06 14.40 -0.17
C SER A 56 -14.80 15.63 -1.05
N ILE A 57 -15.86 16.17 -1.66
CA ILE A 57 -15.85 17.38 -2.50
C ILE A 57 -15.68 18.64 -1.63
N THR A 58 -16.02 18.57 -0.34
CA THR A 58 -16.00 19.71 0.59
C THR A 58 -14.67 19.90 1.32
N LYS A 59 -13.77 18.90 1.30
CA LYS A 59 -12.47 19.00 1.97
C LYS A 59 -11.40 19.54 1.02
N ARG A 60 -10.73 20.62 1.45
CA ARG A 60 -9.62 21.25 0.71
C ARG A 60 -8.48 20.25 0.45
N PHE A 61 -8.17 19.41 1.43
CA PHE A 61 -7.16 18.35 1.29
C PHE A 61 -7.83 16.98 1.11
N VAL A 62 -7.23 16.11 0.29
CA VAL A 62 -7.60 14.69 0.27
C VAL A 62 -7.21 14.18 1.65
N GLU A 63 -8.18 13.73 2.44
CA GLU A 63 -7.82 12.98 3.64
C GLU A 63 -6.98 11.80 3.19
N PRO A 64 -5.86 11.50 3.88
CA PRO A 64 -5.09 10.33 3.55
C PRO A 64 -6.06 9.16 3.60
N ILE A 65 -6.34 8.56 2.44
CA ILE A 65 -7.13 7.33 2.36
C ILE A 65 -6.28 6.34 3.14
N PRO A 66 -6.68 5.97 4.37
CA PRO A 66 -5.95 4.95 5.09
C PRO A 66 -6.02 3.72 4.19
N CYS A 67 -4.97 2.89 4.19
CA CYS A 67 -5.12 1.55 3.62
C CYS A 67 -6.30 0.91 4.37
N SER A 68 -7.46 0.87 3.73
CA SER A 68 -8.67 0.33 4.32
C SER A 68 -8.47 -1.16 4.47
N GLU A 69 -9.07 -1.74 5.51
CA GLU A 69 -9.07 -3.19 5.64
C GLU A 69 -9.91 -3.80 4.54
N TYR A 70 -9.29 -4.67 3.76
CA TYR A 70 -9.93 -5.35 2.65
C TYR A 70 -10.64 -6.62 3.15
N SER A 71 -11.73 -7.00 2.47
CA SER A 71 -12.41 -8.26 2.78
C SER A 71 -11.45 -9.43 2.58
N VAL A 72 -11.60 -10.47 3.40
CA VAL A 72 -10.78 -11.68 3.34
C VAL A 72 -10.80 -12.29 1.93
N ALA A 73 -12.00 -12.41 1.34
CA ALA A 73 -12.17 -12.95 0.00
C ALA A 73 -11.39 -12.15 -1.06
N LEU A 74 -11.37 -10.82 -0.96
CA LEU A 74 -10.63 -9.99 -1.89
C LEU A 74 -9.11 -10.15 -1.72
N GLN A 75 -8.62 -10.17 -0.49
CA GLN A 75 -7.19 -10.33 -0.20
C GLN A 75 -6.66 -11.68 -0.73
N LEU A 76 -7.36 -12.78 -0.42
CA LEU A 76 -7.00 -14.11 -0.90
C LEU A 76 -7.01 -14.20 -2.42
N LYS A 77 -8.03 -13.60 -3.06
CA LYS A 77 -8.16 -13.58 -4.53
C LYS A 77 -7.03 -12.80 -5.19
N ILE A 78 -6.74 -11.59 -4.72
CA ILE A 78 -5.69 -10.73 -5.31
C ILE A 78 -4.31 -11.36 -5.15
N LEU A 79 -4.04 -11.94 -3.98
CA LEU A 79 -2.76 -12.58 -3.68
C LEU A 79 -2.68 -14.03 -4.19
N ASN A 80 -3.73 -14.53 -4.83
CA ASN A 80 -3.82 -15.90 -5.34
C ASN A 80 -3.47 -16.97 -4.28
N ILE A 81 -3.87 -16.73 -3.03
CA ILE A 81 -3.57 -17.62 -1.91
C ILE A 81 -4.54 -18.80 -1.92
N ASN A 82 -3.98 -20.01 -2.01
CA ASN A 82 -4.74 -21.23 -1.76
C ASN A 82 -4.63 -21.61 -0.28
N ILE A 83 -5.73 -21.43 0.46
CA ILE A 83 -5.81 -21.75 1.90
C ILE A 83 -5.44 -23.21 2.18
N GLU A 84 -5.78 -24.16 1.30
CA GLU A 84 -5.50 -25.58 1.53
C GLU A 84 -4.01 -25.93 1.48
N LYS A 85 -3.19 -25.02 0.92
CA LYS A 85 -1.74 -25.21 0.74
C LYS A 85 -0.90 -24.23 1.56
N ILE A 86 -1.54 -23.32 2.29
CA ILE A 86 -0.84 -22.31 3.07
C ILE A 86 -0.04 -22.97 4.20
N LYS A 87 1.15 -22.43 4.50
CA LYS A 87 2.08 -23.03 5.45
C LYS A 87 2.03 -22.27 6.78
N GLU A 88 1.88 -23.00 7.87
CA GLU A 88 1.84 -22.43 9.21
C GLU A 88 3.24 -22.33 9.85
N PRO A 89 3.44 -21.40 10.80
CA PRO A 89 2.54 -20.32 11.20
C PRO A 89 2.43 -19.23 10.12
N ILE A 90 1.32 -18.50 10.12
CA ILE A 90 1.00 -17.45 9.16
C ILE A 90 1.16 -16.07 9.83
N LEU A 91 1.87 -15.15 9.19
CA LEU A 91 1.99 -13.76 9.64
C LEU A 91 1.29 -12.81 8.65
N ASP A 92 0.29 -12.08 9.11
CA ASP A 92 -0.30 -10.95 8.39
C ASP A 92 0.40 -9.64 8.81
N PHE A 93 1.32 -9.17 7.97
CA PHE A 93 2.21 -8.05 8.22
C PHE A 93 1.60 -6.74 7.69
N GLY A 94 1.04 -5.96 8.61
CA GLY A 94 0.12 -4.86 8.31
C GLY A 94 -1.33 -5.34 8.23
N CYS A 95 -1.77 -6.09 9.24
CA CYS A 95 -3.08 -6.75 9.30
C CYS A 95 -4.27 -5.78 9.48
N GLY A 96 -4.01 -4.51 9.75
CA GLY A 96 -5.03 -3.49 10.01
C GLY A 96 -5.64 -3.54 11.42
N SER A 97 -6.58 -2.64 11.66
CA SER A 97 -7.22 -2.40 12.96
C SER A 97 -8.01 -3.57 13.54
N LYS A 98 -8.74 -4.30 12.68
CA LYS A 98 -9.62 -5.43 13.00
C LYS A 98 -8.99 -6.77 12.66
N ALA A 99 -7.82 -6.81 12.00
CA ALA A 99 -7.09 -8.05 11.69
C ALA A 99 -7.98 -9.14 11.06
N THR A 100 -8.86 -8.73 10.13
CA THR A 100 -9.96 -9.58 9.64
C THR A 100 -9.48 -10.90 9.04
N LEU A 101 -8.33 -10.88 8.33
CA LEU A 101 -7.72 -12.08 7.75
C LEU A 101 -7.20 -13.03 8.84
N VAL A 102 -6.52 -12.51 9.86
CA VAL A 102 -6.02 -13.29 11.00
C VAL A 102 -7.16 -14.03 11.69
N HIS A 103 -8.26 -13.35 11.98
CA HIS A 103 -9.41 -13.98 12.64
C HIS A 103 -10.08 -15.04 11.77
N TYR A 104 -10.18 -14.79 10.46
CA TYR A 104 -10.71 -15.79 9.56
C TYR A 104 -9.85 -17.05 9.54
N LEU A 105 -8.53 -16.91 9.40
CA LEU A 105 -7.59 -18.04 9.41
C LEU A 105 -7.64 -18.81 10.74
N ARG A 106 -7.68 -18.10 11.87
CA ARG A 106 -7.85 -18.72 13.20
C ARG A 106 -9.17 -19.47 13.33
N LYS A 107 -10.27 -18.91 12.81
CA LYS A 107 -11.59 -19.53 12.86
C LYS A 107 -11.64 -20.85 12.10
N ILE A 108 -10.86 -21.00 11.03
CA ILE A 108 -10.76 -22.25 10.25
C ILE A 108 -9.67 -23.19 10.78
N GLY A 109 -9.10 -22.90 11.94
CA GLY A 109 -8.14 -23.78 12.64
C GLY A 109 -6.67 -23.51 12.32
N LEU A 110 -6.35 -22.49 11.53
CA LEU A 110 -4.97 -22.17 11.18
C LEU A 110 -4.27 -21.30 12.22
N GLU A 111 -2.98 -21.53 12.43
CA GLU A 111 -2.09 -20.74 13.26
C GLU A 111 -1.69 -19.44 12.56
N ALA A 112 -2.48 -18.38 12.77
CA ALA A 112 -2.23 -17.06 12.19
C ALA A 112 -2.02 -15.95 13.23
N TYR A 113 -1.12 -15.01 12.96
CA TYR A 113 -0.88 -13.83 13.79
C TYR A 113 -0.82 -12.58 12.93
N GLY A 114 -1.16 -11.43 13.52
CA GLY A 114 -1.10 -10.14 12.84
C GLY A 114 -0.18 -9.13 13.52
N VAL A 115 0.44 -8.26 12.73
CA VAL A 115 1.24 -7.13 13.23
C VAL A 115 0.76 -5.86 12.54
N ASP A 116 0.33 -4.87 13.31
CA ASP A 116 0.01 -3.54 12.78
C ASP A 116 0.13 -2.48 13.88
N ARG A 117 0.32 -1.21 13.50
CA ARG A 117 0.35 -0.07 14.44
C ARG A 117 -1.01 0.28 15.00
N ILE A 118 -2.06 -0.01 14.24
CA ILE A 118 -3.43 0.41 14.56
C ILE A 118 -4.33 -0.75 14.98
N THR A 119 -3.78 -1.97 15.12
CA THR A 119 -4.57 -3.12 15.57
C THR A 119 -5.12 -2.88 16.97
N ASN A 120 -6.42 -3.12 17.14
CA ASN A 120 -7.13 -3.00 18.42
C ASN A 120 -7.37 -4.36 19.06
N ASP A 121 -7.14 -5.45 18.33
CA ASP A 121 -7.20 -6.81 18.86
C ASP A 121 -5.90 -7.10 19.65
N LYS A 122 -6.00 -7.96 20.67
CA LYS A 122 -4.87 -8.35 21.52
C LYS A 122 -4.65 -9.86 21.61
N LEU A 123 -5.52 -10.67 21.02
CA LEU A 123 -5.50 -12.12 21.19
C LEU A 123 -4.51 -12.78 20.23
N TYR A 124 -4.54 -12.39 18.95
CA TYR A 124 -3.68 -12.96 17.91
C TYR A 124 -2.84 -11.91 17.19
N THR A 125 -2.79 -10.69 17.74
CA THR A 125 -2.21 -9.53 17.09
C THR A 125 -1.27 -8.79 18.02
N ILE A 126 -0.26 -8.16 17.43
CA ILE A 126 0.73 -7.36 18.13
C ILE A 126 0.66 -5.93 17.59
N GLN A 127 0.35 -4.99 18.49
CA GLN A 127 0.29 -3.58 18.15
C GLN A 127 1.69 -2.95 18.16
N THR A 128 2.34 -2.84 17.00
CA THR A 128 3.67 -2.25 16.88
C THR A 128 3.98 -1.75 15.46
N ASP A 129 5.02 -0.94 15.31
CA ASP A 129 5.55 -0.56 14.00
C ASP A 129 6.31 -1.73 13.38
N TRP A 130 6.19 -1.90 12.06
CA TRP A 130 6.89 -2.95 11.30
C TRP A 130 8.38 -3.04 11.63
N PHE A 131 9.03 -1.89 11.82
CA PHE A 131 10.45 -1.82 12.10
C PHE A 131 10.82 -2.25 13.52
N ASN A 132 9.87 -2.23 14.45
CA ASN A 132 10.06 -2.60 15.84
C ASN A 132 9.65 -4.06 16.11
N TYR A 133 8.92 -4.69 15.19
CA TYR A 133 8.61 -6.12 15.28
C TYR A 133 9.83 -6.95 14.89
N GLU A 134 10.35 -7.75 15.82
CA GLU A 134 11.48 -8.65 15.58
C GLU A 134 10.99 -9.98 15.01
N LEU A 135 11.41 -10.28 13.77
CA LEU A 135 11.04 -11.52 13.12
C LEU A 135 12.01 -12.64 13.51
N LYS A 136 11.44 -13.75 14.00
CA LYS A 136 12.22 -14.95 14.31
C LYS A 136 12.70 -15.61 13.00
N PRO A 137 14.01 -15.86 12.81
CA PRO A 137 14.53 -16.56 11.64
C PRO A 137 13.94 -17.97 11.48
N ASN A 138 13.69 -18.42 10.24
CA ASN A 138 13.21 -19.76 9.91
C ASN A 138 11.96 -20.23 10.68
N TYR A 139 11.01 -19.32 10.92
CA TYR A 139 9.83 -19.60 11.76
C TYR A 139 8.52 -19.54 10.98
N TRP A 140 8.34 -18.58 10.08
CA TRP A 140 7.07 -18.37 9.40
C TRP A 140 6.93 -19.32 8.22
N GLY A 141 5.80 -20.04 8.15
CA GLY A 141 5.46 -20.82 6.96
C GLY A 141 4.96 -19.91 5.84
N THR A 142 4.15 -18.92 6.19
CA THR A 142 3.62 -17.94 5.24
C THR A 142 3.63 -16.55 5.86
N ILE A 143 4.08 -15.56 5.09
CA ILE A 143 3.94 -14.15 5.41
C ILE A 143 3.05 -13.51 4.34
N ILE A 144 2.13 -12.64 4.76
CA ILE A 144 1.20 -11.92 3.91
C ILE A 144 1.38 -10.42 4.15
N SER A 145 1.50 -9.62 3.09
CA SER A 145 1.55 -8.16 3.15
C SER A 145 0.78 -7.58 1.96
N HIS A 146 -0.53 -7.39 2.10
CA HIS A 146 -1.38 -7.01 0.96
C HIS A 146 -1.05 -5.64 0.36
N LEU A 147 -1.24 -4.50 1.04
CA LEU A 147 -0.89 -3.16 0.51
C LEU A 147 -0.18 -2.29 1.54
N SER A 148 0.20 -2.89 2.66
CA SER A 148 0.79 -2.27 3.82
C SER A 148 2.27 -1.95 3.56
N PHE A 149 3.16 -2.88 3.89
CA PHE A 149 4.60 -2.66 3.95
C PHE A 149 5.21 -2.33 2.58
N THR A 150 4.86 -3.10 1.57
CA THR A 150 5.40 -3.05 0.20
C THR A 150 5.01 -1.77 -0.54
N ASN A 151 3.77 -1.29 -0.39
CA ASN A 151 3.37 0.00 -0.96
C ASN A 151 4.17 1.16 -0.33
N HIS A 152 4.37 1.10 0.99
CA HIS A 152 5.21 2.07 1.70
C HIS A 152 6.68 2.00 1.29
N PHE A 153 7.20 0.79 1.04
CA PHE A 153 8.54 0.60 0.52
C PHE A 153 8.68 1.24 -0.87
N LYS A 154 7.80 0.88 -1.81
CA LYS A 154 7.77 1.45 -3.17
C LYS A 154 7.71 2.98 -3.15
N ARG A 155 6.79 3.56 -2.36
CA ARG A 155 6.66 5.01 -2.22
C ARG A 155 7.92 5.66 -1.66
N THR A 156 8.57 5.02 -0.68
CA THR A 156 9.79 5.54 -0.06
C THR A 156 10.98 5.46 -1.01
N HIS A 157 11.08 4.40 -1.80
CA HIS A 157 12.12 4.24 -2.82
C HIS A 157 12.09 5.33 -3.90
N LEU A 158 10.90 5.79 -4.29
CA LEU A 158 10.74 6.86 -5.30
C LEU A 158 11.02 8.28 -4.77
N LYS A 159 11.16 8.46 -3.45
CA LYS A 159 11.43 9.79 -2.87
C LYS A 159 12.94 10.06 -2.83
N LYS A 160 13.36 11.25 -3.29
CA LYS A 160 14.76 11.72 -3.24
C LYS A 160 15.42 11.58 -1.87
N ASN A 161 14.67 11.79 -0.78
CA ASN A 161 15.13 11.66 0.61
C ASN A 161 14.41 10.52 1.37
N GLY A 162 13.93 9.49 0.65
CA GLY A 162 13.24 8.36 1.29
C GLY A 162 14.20 7.41 2.00
N ASN A 163 13.80 6.88 3.16
CA ASN A 163 14.58 5.88 3.88
C ASN A 163 14.40 4.45 3.31
N TYR A 164 14.73 4.25 2.04
CA TYR A 164 14.53 2.95 1.36
C TYR A 164 15.44 1.85 1.91
N ILE A 165 16.62 2.20 2.47
CA ILE A 165 17.55 1.23 3.08
C ILE A 165 16.89 0.53 4.28
N LYS A 166 16.17 1.26 5.14
CA LYS A 166 15.48 0.67 6.29
C LYS A 166 14.41 -0.34 5.86
N TYR A 167 13.66 -0.02 4.80
CA TYR A 167 12.68 -0.95 4.22
C TYR A 167 13.36 -2.16 3.57
N ALA A 168 14.46 -1.97 2.84
CA ALA A 168 15.22 -3.07 2.25
C ALA A 168 15.71 -4.06 3.32
N ARG A 169 16.23 -3.55 4.45
CA ARG A 169 16.64 -4.38 5.60
C ARG A 169 15.48 -5.18 6.18
N LYS A 170 14.33 -4.54 6.44
CA LYS A 170 13.14 -5.23 6.95
C LYS A 170 12.59 -6.23 5.92
N TYR A 171 12.67 -5.95 4.63
CA TYR A 171 12.31 -6.88 3.56
C TYR A 171 13.18 -8.14 3.60
N MET A 172 14.51 -7.99 3.73
CA MET A 172 15.41 -9.14 3.89
C MET A 172 15.18 -9.91 5.18
N GLU A 173 14.82 -9.21 6.27
CA GLU A 173 14.43 -9.84 7.54
C GLU A 173 13.16 -10.70 7.39
N LEU A 174 12.15 -10.20 6.66
CA LEU A 174 10.94 -10.97 6.33
C LEU A 174 11.32 -12.25 5.56
N LEU A 175 12.16 -12.15 4.53
CA LEU A 175 12.61 -13.32 3.76
C LEU A 175 13.40 -14.32 4.62
N ASN A 176 14.32 -13.85 5.46
CA ASN A 176 15.11 -14.71 6.35
C ASN A 176 14.28 -15.35 7.48
N SER A 177 13.09 -14.82 7.75
CA SER A 177 12.17 -15.34 8.75
C SER A 177 11.29 -16.48 8.24
N LEU A 178 11.24 -16.67 6.91
CA LEU A 178 10.55 -17.80 6.30
C LEU A 178 11.26 -19.12 6.62
N LYS A 179 10.49 -20.17 6.88
CA LYS A 179 10.97 -21.55 6.89
C LYS A 179 11.52 -21.95 5.50
N LEU A 180 12.19 -23.09 5.44
CA LEU A 180 12.46 -23.74 4.15
C LEU A 180 11.14 -23.97 3.41
N ASP A 181 11.10 -23.57 2.15
CA ASP A 181 9.91 -23.52 1.30
C ASP A 181 8.78 -22.62 1.82
N GLY A 182 9.06 -21.73 2.78
CA GLY A 182 8.11 -20.72 3.22
C GLY A 182 7.82 -19.69 2.11
N GLU A 183 6.66 -19.05 2.20
CA GLU A 183 6.16 -18.19 1.13
C GLU A 183 5.89 -16.78 1.65
N PHE A 184 6.22 -15.76 0.86
CA PHE A 184 5.87 -14.38 1.14
C PHE A 184 4.95 -13.83 0.05
N TYR A 185 3.66 -13.71 0.37
CA TYR A 185 2.64 -13.15 -0.51
C TYR A 185 2.52 -11.65 -0.27
N TYR A 186 2.74 -10.83 -1.29
CA TYR A 186 2.63 -9.38 -1.16
C TYR A 186 2.23 -8.70 -2.46
N THR A 187 1.62 -7.51 -2.33
CA THR A 187 1.38 -6.60 -3.45
C THR A 187 1.58 -5.14 -3.00
N PRO A 188 1.89 -4.16 -3.85
CA PRO A 188 2.41 -4.34 -5.21
C PRO A 188 3.76 -5.04 -5.21
N ASN A 189 4.16 -5.52 -6.38
CA ASN A 189 5.53 -5.97 -6.63
C ASN A 189 6.55 -4.84 -6.42
N LEU A 190 7.79 -5.24 -6.15
CA LEU A 190 8.94 -4.40 -5.87
C LEU A 190 10.10 -4.74 -6.82
N PRO A 191 10.00 -4.48 -8.14
CA PRO A 191 11.00 -4.91 -9.13
C PRO A 191 12.43 -4.48 -8.79
N PHE A 192 12.56 -3.31 -8.17
CA PHE A 192 13.84 -2.70 -7.80
C PHE A 192 14.64 -3.52 -6.78
N ILE A 193 14.00 -4.34 -5.94
CA ILE A 193 14.67 -5.23 -4.98
C ILE A 193 14.57 -6.69 -5.39
N GLU A 194 13.46 -7.08 -6.01
CA GLU A 194 13.21 -8.43 -6.53
C GLU A 194 14.30 -8.89 -7.52
N GLN A 195 14.86 -7.96 -8.31
CA GLN A 195 15.94 -8.26 -9.25
C GLN A 195 17.22 -8.82 -8.59
N PHE A 196 17.39 -8.63 -7.29
CA PHE A 196 18.53 -9.16 -6.53
C PHE A 196 18.22 -10.49 -5.83
N LEU A 197 16.97 -10.97 -5.91
CA LEU A 197 16.58 -12.23 -5.33
C LEU A 197 16.99 -13.38 -6.26
N SER A 198 17.43 -14.48 -5.65
CA SER A 198 17.59 -15.73 -6.38
C SER A 198 16.22 -16.19 -6.91
N PRO A 199 16.15 -16.84 -8.10
CA PRO A 199 14.88 -17.28 -8.69
C PRO A 199 14.00 -18.13 -7.76
N LYS A 200 14.60 -18.86 -6.80
CA LYS A 200 13.90 -19.66 -5.80
C LYS A 200 13.08 -18.84 -4.78
N ASN A 201 13.38 -17.56 -4.61
CA ASN A 201 12.74 -16.69 -3.62
C ASN A 201 11.63 -15.81 -4.21
N LEU A 202 11.34 -15.97 -5.51
CA LEU A 202 10.29 -15.22 -6.22
C LEU A 202 9.05 -16.11 -6.33
N ILE A 203 8.18 -16.08 -5.33
CA ILE A 203 6.84 -16.68 -5.44
C ILE A 203 5.86 -15.52 -5.63
N LYS A 204 5.15 -15.54 -6.77
CA LYS A 204 4.15 -14.55 -7.19
C LYS A 204 2.76 -15.03 -6.87
#